data_AF-A0ABD0SPV2-F1
#
_entry.id   AF-A0ABD0SPV2-F1
#
_cell.length_a   1.000
_cell.length_b   1.000
_cell.length_c   1.000
_cell.angle_alpha   90.00
_cell.angle_beta   90.00
_cell.angle_gamma   90.00
#
_symmetry.space_group_name_H-M   'P 1'
#
loop_
_entity.id
_entity.type
_entity.pdbx_description
1 polymer ?
#
loop_
_entity_poly.entity_id
_entity_poly.type
_entity_poly.pdbx_seq_one_letter_code
_entity_poly.pdbx_strand_id
1 'polypeptide(L)'
;MSEEIERQCETASDNAGGGSAKETRVLLTPHQLDAASADSLRAAWRNQDLYIDHLESLNKQLEGSLEKAKEVEDRVKQQYAESQHREKVLVRRLAAKEQEIQDYVGQITELKSSHASLNGRPTLLDPAVNILILRLKQELTSTKARLEETQNELSAWKFTPDSNTGKKLMAKCRLLHQENEDLGRMTSSGRIAKLEGDLALQKSFSEEVKKSQSELDEILQELDEDVEGMQSTVLFLQQELRATHASVNGARASPPADKRTYSGSDGSDTPPGKRRRGSEISLDYNEEENPLTITNGAD
;
A
#
# COMPACT_ATOMS: atom_id res chain seq x y z
N MET A 1 -28.26 -19.32 -1.79
CA MET A 1 -29.67 -18.96 -1.55
C MET A 1 -30.20 -17.94 -2.58
N SER A 2 -29.61 -17.88 -3.78
CA SER A 2 -29.96 -16.88 -4.80
C SER A 2 -30.76 -17.46 -5.98
N GLU A 3 -31.00 -18.78 -5.99
CA GLU A 3 -31.68 -19.46 -7.10
C GLU A 3 -33.18 -19.69 -6.85
N GLU A 4 -33.70 -19.26 -5.70
CA GLU A 4 -35.09 -19.56 -5.29
C GLU A 4 -36.05 -18.37 -5.48
N ILE A 5 -35.53 -17.17 -5.82
CA ILE A 5 -36.34 -15.96 -6.02
C ILE A 5 -36.80 -15.80 -7.48
N GLU A 6 -36.11 -16.41 -8.45
CA GLU A 6 -36.47 -16.30 -9.88
C GLU A 6 -37.64 -17.20 -10.31
N ARG A 7 -38.08 -18.15 -9.47
CA ARG A 7 -39.17 -19.09 -9.82
C ARG A 7 -40.57 -18.66 -9.39
N GLN A 8 -40.75 -17.50 -8.75
CA GLN A 8 -42.07 -17.08 -8.25
C GLN A 8 -42.74 -15.96 -9.07
N CYS A 9 -42.13 -15.46 -10.15
CA CYS A 9 -42.74 -14.42 -11.00
C CYS A 9 -43.46 -14.93 -12.26
N GLU A 10 -43.44 -16.24 -12.56
CA GLU A 10 -43.94 -16.74 -13.86
C GLU A 10 -45.33 -17.39 -13.84
N THR A 11 -46.09 -17.32 -12.74
CA THR A 11 -47.42 -17.93 -12.66
C THR A 11 -48.50 -16.96 -12.24
N ALA A 12 -48.76 -15.93 -13.04
CA ALA A 12 -49.96 -15.10 -12.93
C ALA A 12 -50.31 -14.39 -14.25
N SER A 13 -50.29 -15.11 -15.36
CA SER A 13 -50.88 -14.61 -16.60
C SER A 13 -51.58 -15.73 -17.35
N ASP A 14 -52.49 -16.41 -16.67
CA ASP A 14 -53.53 -17.17 -17.33
C ASP A 14 -54.84 -16.96 -16.58
N ASN A 15 -55.88 -16.72 -17.38
CA ASN A 15 -57.30 -16.83 -17.04
C ASN A 15 -58.06 -15.57 -16.58
N ALA A 16 -58.44 -14.74 -17.56
CA ALA A 16 -59.76 -14.13 -17.69
C ALA A 16 -59.92 -13.78 -19.19
N GLY A 17 -60.80 -14.37 -20.00
CA GLY A 17 -62.13 -14.87 -19.73
C GLY A 17 -63.13 -13.96 -20.45
N GLY A 18 -63.73 -14.47 -21.54
CA GLY A 18 -65.01 -14.02 -22.06
C GLY A 18 -65.02 -12.73 -22.88
N GLY A 19 -65.43 -12.83 -24.15
CA GLY A 19 -65.79 -11.67 -24.95
C GLY A 19 -66.99 -10.95 -24.34
N SER A 20 -66.76 -9.84 -23.64
CA SER A 20 -67.79 -8.82 -23.43
C SER A 20 -67.76 -7.89 -24.64
N ALA A 21 -68.91 -7.65 -25.26
CA ALA A 21 -69.03 -6.61 -26.27
C ALA A 21 -68.55 -5.30 -25.65
N LYS A 22 -67.54 -4.65 -26.23
CA LYS A 22 -66.97 -3.42 -25.69
C LYS A 22 -68.10 -2.41 -25.46
N GLU A 23 -68.50 -2.17 -24.20
CA GLU A 23 -69.44 -1.11 -23.91
C GLU A 23 -68.76 0.20 -24.34
N THR A 24 -69.40 0.91 -25.26
CA THR A 24 -68.83 2.11 -25.88
C THR A 24 -69.62 3.32 -25.41
N ARG A 25 -68.89 4.39 -25.12
CA ARG A 25 -69.48 5.68 -24.76
C ARG A 25 -70.44 6.12 -25.87
N VAL A 26 -71.65 6.49 -25.48
CA VAL A 26 -72.63 7.03 -26.41
C VAL A 26 -72.29 8.49 -26.70
N LEU A 27 -72.19 8.82 -27.99
CA LEU A 27 -71.94 10.18 -28.48
C LEU A 27 -73.02 10.55 -29.49
N LEU A 28 -73.92 11.46 -29.10
CA LEU A 28 -74.97 12.00 -29.96
C LEU A 28 -74.67 13.47 -30.28
N THR A 29 -74.77 13.86 -31.54
CA THR A 29 -74.70 15.27 -31.95
C THR A 29 -76.02 15.99 -31.65
N PRO A 30 -76.04 17.33 -31.48
CA PRO A 30 -77.27 18.07 -31.17
C PRO A 30 -78.41 17.81 -32.17
N HIS A 31 -78.09 17.77 -33.46
CA HIS A 31 -79.07 17.47 -34.52
C HIS A 31 -79.62 16.03 -34.44
N GLN A 32 -78.81 15.05 -34.02
CA GLN A 32 -79.27 13.67 -33.82
C GLN A 32 -80.12 13.53 -32.57
N LEU A 33 -79.91 14.38 -31.56
CA LEU A 33 -80.71 14.42 -30.35
C LEU A 33 -82.12 14.97 -30.64
N ASP A 34 -82.21 16.05 -31.42
CA ASP A 34 -83.47 16.68 -31.80
C ASP A 34 -84.32 15.82 -32.76
N ALA A 35 -83.66 15.00 -33.60
CA ALA A 35 -84.30 14.09 -34.54
C ALA A 35 -84.59 12.69 -33.99
N ALA A 36 -84.14 12.36 -32.77
CA ALA A 36 -84.27 11.02 -32.20
C ALA A 36 -85.69 10.74 -31.67
N SER A 37 -86.15 9.51 -31.87
CA SER A 37 -87.37 9.03 -31.22
C SER A 37 -87.14 8.80 -29.71
N ALA A 38 -88.21 8.88 -28.92
CA ALA A 38 -88.15 8.63 -27.49
C ALA A 38 -87.56 7.24 -27.16
N ASP A 39 -87.83 6.23 -27.99
CA ASP A 39 -87.29 4.88 -27.81
C ASP A 39 -85.79 4.79 -28.13
N SER A 40 -85.33 5.54 -29.13
CA SER A 40 -83.90 5.63 -29.45
C SER A 40 -83.11 6.31 -28.33
N LEU A 41 -83.65 7.37 -27.73
CA LEU A 41 -83.06 8.04 -26.57
C LEU A 41 -83.03 7.13 -25.33
N ARG A 42 -84.09 6.35 -25.08
CA ARG A 42 -84.10 5.36 -23.99
C ARG A 42 -83.07 4.24 -24.19
N ALA A 43 -82.86 3.79 -25.43
CA ALA A 43 -81.84 2.79 -25.74
C ALA A 43 -80.42 3.38 -25.58
N ALA A 44 -80.20 4.60 -26.08
CA ALA A 44 -78.94 5.34 -25.88
C ALA A 44 -78.63 5.56 -24.39
N TRP A 45 -79.62 5.92 -23.59
CA TRP A 45 -79.47 6.08 -22.15
C TRP A 45 -79.06 4.77 -21.47
N ARG A 46 -79.76 3.66 -21.74
CA ARG A 46 -79.41 2.34 -21.19
C ARG A 46 -78.00 1.89 -21.59
N ASN A 47 -77.59 2.14 -22.83
CA ASN A 47 -76.22 1.84 -23.27
C ASN A 47 -75.17 2.69 -22.56
N GLN A 48 -75.50 3.96 -22.28
CA GLN A 48 -74.62 4.84 -21.52
C GLN A 48 -74.52 4.43 -20.05
N ASP A 49 -75.61 4.00 -19.41
CA ASP A 49 -75.61 3.46 -18.04
C ASP A 49 -74.75 2.19 -17.96
N LEU A 50 -74.89 1.26 -18.91
CA LEU A 50 -74.03 0.06 -18.97
C LEU A 50 -72.54 0.40 -19.11
N TYR A 51 -72.21 1.43 -19.89
CA TYR A 51 -70.84 1.91 -20.01
C TYR A 51 -70.31 2.54 -18.71
N ILE A 52 -71.16 3.27 -17.97
CA ILE A 52 -70.81 3.83 -16.66
C ILE A 52 -70.56 2.71 -15.66
N ASP A 53 -71.46 1.72 -15.57
CA ASP A 53 -71.30 0.55 -14.68
C ASP A 53 -69.99 -0.21 -14.98
N HIS A 54 -69.66 -0.38 -16.26
CA HIS A 54 -68.40 -0.98 -16.68
C HIS A 54 -67.18 -0.14 -16.24
N LEU A 55 -67.21 1.19 -16.41
CA LEU A 55 -66.13 2.07 -15.96
C LEU A 55 -65.96 2.05 -14.44
N GLU A 56 -67.06 2.05 -13.67
CA GLU A 56 -67.02 1.99 -12.21
C GLU A 56 -66.43 0.66 -11.72
N SER A 57 -66.84 -0.46 -12.34
CA SER A 57 -66.28 -1.78 -12.06
C SER A 57 -64.79 -1.85 -12.37
N LEU A 58 -64.37 -1.35 -13.55
CA LEU A 58 -62.98 -1.29 -13.95
C LEU A 58 -62.15 -0.41 -13.02
N ASN A 59 -62.67 0.76 -12.63
CA ASN A 59 -61.98 1.67 -11.72
C ASN A 59 -61.79 1.02 -10.34
N LYS A 60 -62.81 0.36 -9.81
CA LYS A 60 -62.71 -0.42 -8.57
C LYS A 60 -61.69 -1.56 -8.66
N GLN A 61 -61.60 -2.23 -9.81
CA GLN A 61 -60.59 -3.26 -10.05
C GLN A 61 -59.17 -2.67 -10.12
N LEU A 62 -59.00 -1.51 -10.76
CA LEU A 62 -57.73 -0.80 -10.85
C LEU A 62 -57.29 -0.29 -9.48
N GLU A 63 -58.19 0.28 -8.68
CA GLU A 63 -57.93 0.70 -7.30
C GLU A 63 -57.47 -0.48 -6.44
N GLY A 64 -58.16 -1.63 -6.53
CA GLY A 64 -57.76 -2.84 -5.82
C GLY A 64 -56.41 -3.41 -6.28
N SER A 65 -56.09 -3.28 -7.57
CA SER A 65 -54.79 -3.71 -8.12
C SER A 65 -53.67 -2.77 -7.68
N LEU A 66 -53.94 -1.46 -7.63
CA LEU A 66 -53.02 -0.44 -7.17
C LEU A 66 -52.68 -0.63 -5.68
N GLU A 67 -53.68 -0.94 -4.85
CA GLU A 67 -53.46 -1.18 -3.42
C GLU A 67 -52.58 -2.41 -3.19
N LYS A 68 -52.87 -3.52 -3.90
CA LYS A 68 -52.02 -4.72 -3.86
C LYS A 68 -50.59 -4.43 -4.34
N ALA A 69 -50.43 -3.63 -5.38
CA ALA A 69 -49.12 -3.24 -5.89
C ALA A 69 -48.32 -2.45 -4.85
N LYS A 70 -48.97 -1.51 -4.15
CA LYS A 70 -48.35 -0.76 -3.04
C LYS A 70 -47.95 -1.66 -1.88
N GLU A 71 -48.83 -2.59 -1.47
CA GLU A 71 -48.50 -3.55 -0.41
C GLU A 71 -47.26 -4.39 -0.77
N VAL A 72 -47.15 -4.84 -2.03
CA VAL A 72 -45.98 -5.60 -2.49
C VAL A 72 -44.73 -4.71 -2.52
N GLU A 73 -44.86 -3.47 -3.02
CA GLU A 73 -43.76 -2.50 -3.03
C GLU A 73 -43.21 -2.24 -1.62
N ASP A 74 -44.08 -2.03 -0.64
CA ASP A 74 -43.68 -1.79 0.75
C ASP A 74 -43.03 -3.03 1.39
N ARG A 75 -43.55 -4.23 1.12
CA ARG A 75 -42.92 -5.49 1.57
C ARG A 75 -41.51 -5.64 0.98
N VAL A 76 -41.33 -5.36 -0.31
CA VAL A 76 -40.02 -5.46 -0.98
C VAL A 76 -39.05 -4.42 -0.42
N LYS A 77 -39.50 -3.18 -0.19
CA LYS A 77 -38.68 -2.14 0.45
C LYS A 77 -38.22 -2.56 1.84
N GLN A 78 -39.10 -3.13 2.64
CA GLN A 78 -38.77 -3.62 3.98
C GLN A 78 -37.75 -4.77 3.92
N GLN A 79 -37.98 -5.77 3.07
CA GLN A 79 -37.04 -6.89 2.88
C GLN A 79 -35.67 -6.42 2.39
N TYR A 80 -35.63 -5.44 1.48
CA TYR A 80 -34.39 -4.85 1.01
C TYR A 80 -33.63 -4.15 2.14
N ALA A 81 -34.32 -3.36 2.96
CA ALA A 81 -33.71 -2.68 4.10
C ALA A 81 -33.14 -3.68 5.14
N GLU A 82 -33.88 -4.75 5.45
CA GLU A 82 -33.41 -5.82 6.33
C GLU A 82 -32.20 -6.56 5.75
N SER A 83 -32.23 -6.87 4.45
CA SER A 83 -31.11 -7.51 3.75
C SER A 83 -29.84 -6.64 3.79
N GLN A 84 -29.98 -5.34 3.50
CA GLN A 84 -28.89 -4.36 3.60
C GLN A 84 -28.34 -4.25 5.03
N HIS A 85 -29.20 -4.32 6.05
CA HIS A 85 -28.74 -4.33 7.44
C HIS A 85 -27.94 -5.60 7.76
N ARG A 86 -28.43 -6.78 7.34
CA ARG A 86 -27.73 -8.06 7.53
C ARG A 86 -26.37 -8.06 6.83
N GLU A 87 -26.31 -7.58 5.60
CA GLU A 87 -25.06 -7.44 4.84
C GLU A 87 -24.03 -6.57 5.60
N LYS A 88 -24.45 -5.39 6.08
CA LYS A 88 -23.58 -4.50 6.87
C LYS A 88 -23.05 -5.13 8.17
N VAL A 89 -23.82 -6.03 8.79
CA VAL A 89 -23.36 -6.78 9.98
C VAL A 89 -22.33 -7.84 9.58
N LEU A 90 -22.59 -8.57 8.49
CA LEU A 90 -21.68 -9.59 7.99
C LEU A 90 -20.33 -9.01 7.56
N VAL A 91 -20.33 -7.87 6.85
CA VAL A 91 -19.10 -7.17 6.45
C VAL A 91 -18.26 -6.78 7.67
N ARG A 92 -18.88 -6.20 8.72
CA ARG A 92 -18.16 -5.86 9.96
C ARG A 92 -17.57 -7.09 10.65
N ARG A 93 -18.31 -8.20 10.69
CA ARG A 93 -17.84 -9.46 11.28
C ARG A 93 -16.69 -10.07 10.47
N LEU A 94 -16.77 -9.98 9.15
CA LEU A 94 -15.71 -10.43 8.24
C LEU A 94 -14.44 -9.61 8.44
N ALA A 95 -14.55 -8.27 8.48
CA ALA A 95 -13.42 -7.38 8.77
C ALA A 95 -12.78 -7.66 10.14
N ALA A 96 -13.59 -7.94 11.18
CA ALA A 96 -13.07 -8.33 12.49
C ALA A 96 -12.30 -9.67 12.45
N LYS A 97 -12.77 -10.63 11.64
CA LYS A 97 -12.08 -11.92 11.45
C LYS A 97 -10.80 -11.76 10.63
N GLU A 98 -10.78 -10.91 9.62
CA GLU A 98 -9.58 -10.57 8.86
C GLU A 98 -8.52 -9.91 9.75
N GLN A 99 -8.93 -9.00 10.64
CA GLN A 99 -8.01 -8.41 11.62
C GLN A 99 -7.43 -9.47 12.56
N GLU A 100 -8.26 -10.37 13.09
CA GLU A 100 -7.79 -11.46 13.96
C GLU A 100 -6.76 -12.36 13.24
N ILE A 101 -6.97 -12.64 11.95
CA ILE A 101 -6.00 -13.38 11.13
C ILE A 101 -4.70 -12.59 10.96
N GLN A 102 -4.77 -11.27 10.70
CA GLN A 102 -3.58 -10.43 10.61
C GLN A 102 -2.80 -10.41 11.93
N ASP A 103 -3.48 -10.37 13.07
CA ASP A 103 -2.86 -10.43 14.39
C ASP A 103 -2.16 -11.78 14.63
N TYR A 104 -2.77 -12.91 14.22
CA TYR A 104 -2.11 -14.22 14.28
C TYR A 104 -0.90 -14.31 13.34
N VAL A 105 -0.98 -13.74 12.14
CA VAL A 105 0.17 -13.67 11.21
C VAL A 105 1.30 -12.84 11.82
N GLY A 106 0.97 -11.73 12.50
CA GLY A 106 1.90 -10.92 13.27
C GLY A 106 2.63 -11.75 14.33
N GLN A 107 1.87 -12.43 15.20
CA GLN A 107 2.43 -13.32 16.23
C GLN A 107 3.33 -14.41 15.66
N ILE A 108 2.93 -15.05 14.55
CA ILE A 108 3.74 -16.07 13.87
C ILE A 108 5.05 -15.47 13.37
N THR A 109 5.01 -14.26 12.80
CA THR A 109 6.19 -13.57 12.29
C THR A 109 7.15 -13.20 13.41
N GLU A 110 6.61 -12.69 14.52
CA GLU A 110 7.38 -12.36 15.73
C GLU A 110 8.04 -13.61 16.33
N LEU A 111 7.30 -14.71 16.49
CA LEU A 111 7.84 -15.98 16.97
C LEU A 111 8.92 -16.52 16.02
N LYS A 112 8.70 -16.49 14.70
CA LYS A 112 9.70 -16.88 13.71
C LYS A 112 10.98 -16.02 13.80
N SER A 113 10.84 -14.71 14.00
CA SER A 113 11.98 -13.80 14.15
C SER A 113 12.74 -14.05 15.45
N SER A 114 12.04 -14.31 16.56
CA SER A 114 12.62 -14.65 17.86
C SER A 114 13.37 -15.99 17.80
N HIS A 115 12.85 -16.95 17.03
CA HIS A 115 13.50 -18.23 16.79
C HIS A 115 14.63 -18.18 15.74
N ALA A 116 14.71 -17.15 14.90
CA ALA A 116 15.78 -17.00 13.92
C ALA A 116 17.14 -16.71 14.57
N SER A 117 17.17 -16.23 15.82
CA SER A 117 18.40 -16.07 16.60
C SER A 117 19.09 -17.40 16.99
N LEU A 118 18.44 -18.55 16.76
CA LEU A 118 19.00 -19.88 16.99
C LEU A 118 19.16 -20.63 15.64
N ASN A 119 20.15 -20.23 14.84
CA ASN A 119 20.72 -21.02 13.73
C ASN A 119 19.71 -21.74 12.82
N GLY A 120 18.66 -21.06 12.37
CA GLY A 120 17.94 -21.38 11.14
C GLY A 120 17.24 -22.75 11.06
N ARG A 121 16.96 -23.42 12.18
CA ARG A 121 16.15 -24.66 12.17
C ARG A 121 14.86 -24.45 12.94
N PRO A 122 13.68 -24.41 12.27
CA PRO A 122 12.40 -24.45 12.94
C PRO A 122 12.20 -25.88 13.46
N THR A 123 12.85 -26.20 14.58
CA THR A 123 12.62 -27.46 15.27
C THR A 123 11.41 -27.22 16.16
N LEU A 124 10.32 -27.92 15.87
CA LEU A 124 9.06 -27.92 16.60
C LEU A 124 9.22 -28.62 17.96
N LEU A 125 10.22 -28.21 18.73
CA LEU A 125 10.53 -28.72 20.06
C LEU A 125 9.91 -27.76 21.08
N ASP A 126 9.17 -28.33 22.01
CA ASP A 126 8.68 -27.62 23.18
C ASP A 126 9.84 -26.87 23.88
N PRO A 127 9.65 -25.60 24.32
CA PRO A 127 10.71 -24.80 24.93
C PRO A 127 11.42 -25.49 26.09
N ALA A 128 10.72 -26.28 26.92
CA ALA A 128 11.35 -26.99 28.03
C ALA A 128 12.27 -28.12 27.53
N VAL A 129 11.84 -28.85 26.51
CA VAL A 129 12.64 -29.88 25.84
C VAL A 129 13.89 -29.27 25.19
N ASN A 130 13.77 -28.11 24.55
CA ASN A 130 14.91 -27.43 23.93
C ASN A 130 15.97 -27.02 24.96
N ILE A 131 15.56 -26.46 26.11
CA ILE A 131 16.49 -26.09 27.19
C ILE A 131 17.22 -27.33 27.72
N LEU A 132 16.51 -28.44 27.92
CA LEU A 132 17.12 -29.68 28.40
C LEU A 132 18.16 -30.20 27.39
N ILE A 133 17.85 -30.21 26.10
CA ILE A 133 18.78 -30.65 25.04
C ILE A 133 20.01 -29.73 24.99
N LEU A 134 19.83 -28.42 25.13
CA LEU A 134 20.95 -27.47 25.18
C LEU A 134 21.84 -27.72 26.40
N ARG A 135 21.24 -27.95 27.58
CA ARG A 135 21.98 -28.31 28.81
C ARG A 135 22.74 -29.61 28.64
N LEU A 136 22.11 -30.65 28.10
CA LEU A 136 22.77 -31.93 27.83
C LEU A 136 23.93 -31.79 26.84
N LYS A 137 23.79 -30.97 25.80
CA LYS A 137 24.90 -30.67 24.87
C LYS A 137 26.05 -29.93 25.56
N GLN A 138 25.74 -28.98 26.42
CA GLN A 138 26.74 -28.24 27.20
C GLN A 138 27.47 -29.15 28.19
N GLU A 139 26.74 -30.04 28.87
CA GLU A 139 27.34 -31.03 29.78
C GLU A 139 28.19 -32.06 29.02
N LEU A 140 27.75 -32.51 27.84
CA LEU A 140 28.51 -33.43 27.00
C LEU A 140 29.82 -32.81 26.50
N THR A 141 29.79 -31.54 26.11
CA THR A 141 31.00 -30.83 25.68
C THR A 141 31.95 -30.57 26.85
N SER A 142 31.42 -30.15 28.00
CA SER A 142 32.20 -29.98 29.24
C SER A 142 32.87 -31.28 29.71
N THR A 143 32.15 -32.40 29.66
CA THR A 143 32.68 -33.72 30.07
C THR A 143 33.72 -34.24 29.10
N LYS A 144 33.54 -34.04 27.78
CA LYS A 144 34.56 -34.34 26.77
C LYS A 144 35.83 -33.52 26.99
N ALA A 145 35.71 -32.22 27.25
CA ALA A 145 36.85 -31.35 27.52
C ALA A 145 37.62 -31.80 28.78
N ARG A 146 36.92 -32.13 29.87
CA ARG A 146 37.54 -32.68 31.08
C ARG A 146 38.21 -34.04 30.84
N LEU A 147 37.59 -34.90 30.03
CA LEU A 147 38.19 -36.18 29.65
C LEU A 147 39.48 -35.97 28.86
N GLU A 148 39.48 -35.05 27.90
CA GLU A 148 40.66 -34.71 27.13
C GLU A 148 41.75 -34.09 28.01
N GLU A 149 41.40 -33.20 28.94
CA GLU A 149 42.32 -32.60 29.91
C GLU A 149 42.96 -33.65 30.82
N THR A 150 42.16 -34.50 31.46
CA THR A 150 42.69 -35.58 32.32
C THR A 150 43.51 -36.61 31.54
N GLN A 151 43.14 -36.92 30.30
CA GLN A 151 43.93 -37.75 29.39
C GLN A 151 45.27 -37.06 29.04
N ASN A 152 45.23 -35.75 28.79
CA ASN A 152 46.42 -34.95 28.51
C ASN A 152 47.33 -34.89 29.74
N GLU A 153 46.81 -34.70 30.95
CA GLU A 153 47.57 -34.73 32.21
C GLU A 153 48.23 -36.09 32.45
N LEU A 154 47.49 -37.19 32.28
CA LEU A 154 48.02 -38.54 32.41
C LEU A 154 49.14 -38.81 31.39
N SER A 155 48.99 -38.27 30.18
CA SER A 155 50.03 -38.35 29.14
C SER A 155 51.22 -37.42 29.42
N ALA A 156 51.00 -36.27 30.04
CA ALA A 156 52.03 -35.32 30.44
C ALA A 156 52.87 -35.82 31.62
N TRP A 157 52.33 -36.70 32.46
CA TRP A 157 53.12 -37.38 33.49
C TRP A 157 54.16 -38.36 32.92
N LYS A 158 54.01 -38.76 31.64
CA LYS A 158 54.99 -39.56 30.89
C LYS A 158 55.95 -38.70 30.06
N PHE A 159 56.00 -37.39 30.30
CA PHE A 159 56.71 -36.45 29.44
C PHE A 159 58.23 -36.60 29.57
N THR A 160 58.85 -36.97 28.46
CA THR A 160 60.29 -36.88 28.23
C THR A 160 60.53 -35.89 27.09
N PRO A 161 61.55 -35.01 27.18
CA PRO A 161 61.83 -34.00 26.15
C PRO A 161 62.14 -34.60 24.76
N ASP A 162 62.51 -35.89 24.70
CA ASP A 162 62.74 -36.63 23.46
C ASP A 162 61.50 -37.28 22.84
N SER A 163 60.37 -37.29 23.55
CA SER A 163 59.11 -37.82 23.05
C SER A 163 58.58 -36.99 21.88
N ASN A 164 57.88 -37.64 20.93
CA ASN A 164 57.27 -36.94 19.79
C ASN A 164 56.32 -35.81 20.21
N THR A 165 55.59 -35.98 21.32
CA THR A 165 54.71 -34.95 21.90
C THR A 165 55.52 -33.79 22.46
N GLY A 166 56.62 -34.05 23.18
CA GLY A 166 57.51 -33.00 23.69
C GLY A 166 58.20 -32.21 22.58
N LYS A 167 58.65 -32.88 21.51
CA LYS A 167 59.20 -32.23 20.33
C LYS A 167 58.20 -31.30 19.64
N LYS A 168 56.94 -31.73 19.47
CA LYS A 168 55.87 -30.88 18.91
C LYS A 168 55.59 -29.65 19.78
N LEU A 169 55.56 -29.81 21.10
CA LEU A 169 55.36 -28.69 22.01
C LEU A 169 56.53 -27.71 21.95
N MET A 170 57.78 -28.19 21.95
CA MET A 170 58.96 -27.33 21.84
C MET A 170 59.03 -26.60 20.49
N ALA A 171 58.59 -27.24 19.39
CA ALA A 171 58.42 -26.57 18.11
C ALA A 171 57.37 -25.45 18.19
N LYS A 172 56.23 -25.71 18.85
CA LYS A 172 55.19 -24.69 19.07
C LYS A 172 55.67 -23.54 19.95
N CYS A 173 56.46 -23.81 21.00
CA CYS A 173 57.06 -22.77 21.84
C CYS A 173 58.04 -21.90 21.04
N ARG A 174 58.86 -22.49 20.17
CA ARG A 174 59.75 -21.73 19.28
C ARG A 174 58.98 -20.86 18.30
N LEU A 175 57.91 -21.40 17.70
CA LEU A 175 57.03 -20.66 16.79
C LEU A 175 56.38 -19.47 17.50
N LEU A 176 55.79 -19.68 18.68
CA LEU A 176 55.19 -18.60 19.48
C LEU A 176 56.20 -17.53 19.88
N HIS A 177 57.45 -17.91 20.17
CA HIS A 177 58.51 -16.94 20.46
C HIS A 177 58.84 -16.09 19.23
N GLN A 178 58.97 -16.73 18.06
CA GLN A 178 59.18 -16.04 16.79
C GLN A 178 58.02 -15.11 16.43
N GLU A 179 56.76 -15.55 16.58
CA GLU A 179 55.58 -14.72 16.36
C GLU A 179 55.58 -13.50 17.30
N ASN A 180 55.94 -13.68 18.58
CA ASN A 180 56.05 -12.57 19.53
C ASN A 180 57.16 -11.59 19.15
N GLU A 181 58.30 -12.08 18.67
CA GLU A 181 59.36 -11.22 18.14
C GLU A 181 58.88 -10.45 16.90
N ASP A 182 58.13 -11.09 16.01
CA ASP A 182 57.56 -10.48 14.80
C ASP A 182 56.53 -9.39 15.17
N LEU A 183 55.64 -9.67 16.12
CA LEU A 183 54.71 -8.68 16.69
C LEU A 183 55.46 -7.51 17.33
N GLY A 184 56.54 -7.79 18.06
CA GLY A 184 57.43 -6.77 18.61
C GLY A 184 58.10 -5.92 17.54
N ARG A 185 58.55 -6.52 16.44
CA ARG A 185 59.10 -5.81 15.26
C ARG A 185 58.04 -4.98 14.56
N MET A 186 56.84 -5.51 14.37
CA MET A 186 55.73 -4.77 13.76
C MET A 186 55.31 -3.57 14.62
N THR A 187 55.26 -3.75 15.94
CA THR A 187 54.95 -2.68 16.91
C THR A 187 56.05 -1.63 16.95
N SER A 188 57.33 -2.05 17.02
CA SER A 188 58.48 -1.13 17.03
C SER A 188 58.76 -0.45 15.68
N SER A 189 58.24 -0.99 14.56
CA SER A 189 58.35 -0.36 13.24
C SER A 189 57.60 0.98 13.13
N GLY A 190 56.75 1.31 14.12
CA GLY A 190 55.98 2.56 14.14
C GLY A 190 54.89 2.66 13.06
N ARG A 191 54.75 1.64 12.20
CA ARG A 191 53.76 1.60 11.11
C ARG A 191 52.33 1.70 11.62
N ILE A 192 52.03 1.03 12.73
CA ILE A 192 50.70 1.08 13.37
C ILE A 192 50.40 2.51 13.83
N ALA A 193 51.31 3.14 14.57
CA ALA A 193 51.16 4.51 15.04
C ALA A 193 51.01 5.52 13.89
N LYS A 194 51.73 5.32 12.77
CA LYS A 194 51.56 6.15 11.56
C LYS A 194 50.17 5.99 10.96
N LEU A 195 49.70 4.74 10.75
CA LEU A 195 48.38 4.48 10.19
C LEU A 195 47.25 5.00 11.09
N GLU A 196 47.41 4.92 12.41
CA GLU A 196 46.48 5.51 13.38
C GLU A 196 46.44 7.04 13.29
N GLY A 197 47.60 7.68 13.10
CA GLY A 197 47.71 9.12 12.86
C GLY A 197 47.05 9.56 11.55
N ASP A 198 47.33 8.86 10.45
CA ASP A 198 46.72 9.12 9.14
C ASP A 198 45.19 8.94 9.20
N LEU A 199 44.72 7.91 9.90
CA LEU A 199 43.29 7.66 10.14
C LEU A 199 42.64 8.77 10.97
N ALA A 200 43.32 9.27 12.01
CA ALA A 200 42.82 10.38 12.83
C ALA A 200 42.70 11.67 12.01
N LEU A 201 43.71 11.97 11.19
CA LEU A 201 43.69 13.13 10.29
C LEU A 201 42.55 13.03 9.27
N GLN A 202 42.34 11.85 8.69
CA GLN A 202 41.24 11.62 7.75
C GLN A 202 39.86 11.80 8.40
N LYS A 203 39.69 11.39 9.66
CA LYS A 203 38.46 11.65 10.43
C LYS A 203 38.23 13.14 10.64
N SER A 204 39.25 13.90 11.05
CA SER A 204 39.11 15.34 11.23
C SER A 204 38.76 16.06 9.92
N PHE A 205 39.36 15.66 8.80
CA PHE A 205 39.03 16.22 7.49
C PHE A 205 37.59 15.90 7.09
N SER A 206 37.13 14.67 7.34
CA SER A 206 35.75 14.27 7.06
C SER A 206 34.73 15.03 7.90
N GLU A 207 35.05 15.31 9.16
CA GLU A 207 34.20 16.13 10.05
C GLU A 207 34.13 17.58 9.58
N GLU A 208 35.26 18.16 9.16
CA GLU A 208 35.30 19.53 8.63
C GLU A 208 34.50 19.68 7.33
N VAL A 209 34.56 18.68 6.44
CA VAL A 209 33.73 18.64 5.23
C VAL A 209 32.24 18.52 5.56
N LYS A 210 31.87 17.70 6.54
CA LYS A 210 30.46 17.62 6.98
C LYS A 210 29.98 18.93 7.58
N LYS A 211 30.84 19.61 8.35
CA LYS A 211 30.52 20.91 8.94
C LYS A 211 30.33 21.99 7.87
N SER A 212 31.24 22.07 6.89
CA SER A 212 31.09 23.03 5.80
C SER A 212 29.87 22.74 4.93
N GLN A 213 29.52 21.47 4.74
CA GLN A 213 28.26 21.09 4.10
C GLN A 213 27.05 21.59 4.89
N SER A 214 26.99 21.37 6.22
CA SER A 214 25.87 21.86 7.02
C SER A 214 25.75 23.39 7.00
N GLU A 215 26.87 24.10 7.05
CA GLU A 215 26.88 25.57 6.93
C GLU A 215 26.35 26.03 5.56
N LEU A 216 26.67 25.30 4.48
CA LEU A 216 26.11 25.58 3.15
C LEU A 216 24.62 25.26 3.04
N ASP A 217 24.15 24.18 3.65
CA ASP A 217 22.72 23.82 3.68
C ASP A 217 21.91 24.88 4.45
N GLU A 218 22.44 25.43 5.54
CA GLU A 218 21.83 26.55 6.27
C GLU A 218 21.72 27.81 5.40
N ILE A 219 22.77 28.16 4.64
CA ILE A 219 22.76 29.30 3.71
C ILE A 219 21.73 29.08 2.59
N LEU A 220 21.61 27.85 2.07
CA LEU A 220 20.63 27.53 1.04
C LEU A 220 19.20 27.69 1.57
N GLN A 221 18.94 27.28 2.81
CA GLN A 221 17.64 27.47 3.43
C GLN A 221 17.30 28.95 3.59
N GLU A 222 18.24 29.77 4.06
CA GLU A 222 18.05 31.23 4.16
C GLU A 222 17.74 31.85 2.79
N LEU A 223 18.43 31.40 1.74
CA LEU A 223 18.17 31.87 0.38
C LEU A 223 16.80 31.46 -0.15
N ASP A 224 16.32 30.25 0.15
CA ASP A 224 14.98 29.80 -0.20
C ASP A 224 13.91 30.67 0.49
N GLU A 225 14.09 30.98 1.79
CA GLU A 225 13.21 31.88 2.55
C GLU A 225 13.16 33.29 1.93
N ASP A 226 14.32 33.85 1.55
CA ASP A 226 14.41 35.14 0.87
C ASP A 226 13.70 35.13 -0.50
N VAL A 227 13.87 34.06 -1.28
CA VAL A 227 13.22 33.90 -2.58
C VAL A 227 11.70 33.79 -2.44
N GLU A 228 11.20 33.04 -1.46
CA GLU A 228 9.77 32.95 -1.14
C GLU A 228 9.20 34.32 -0.71
N GLY A 229 9.94 35.07 0.11
CA GLY A 229 9.59 36.43 0.54
C GLY A 229 9.52 37.40 -0.64
N MET A 230 10.51 37.37 -1.53
CA MET A 230 10.49 38.16 -2.77
C MET A 230 9.34 37.74 -3.70
N GLN A 231 9.08 36.44 -3.85
CA GLN A 231 7.99 35.94 -4.69
C GLN A 231 6.62 36.38 -4.16
N SER A 232 6.44 36.41 -2.84
CA SER A 232 5.24 36.97 -2.19
C SER A 232 5.06 38.46 -2.50
N THR A 233 6.15 39.22 -2.44
CA THR A 233 6.16 40.65 -2.79
C THR A 233 5.79 40.87 -4.27
N VAL A 234 6.34 40.06 -5.17
CA VAL A 234 6.01 40.11 -6.60
C VAL A 234 4.52 39.83 -6.84
N LEU A 235 3.95 38.82 -6.18
CA LEU A 235 2.52 38.51 -6.30
C LEU A 235 1.64 39.66 -5.81
N PHE A 236 2.00 40.28 -4.68
CA PHE A 236 1.28 41.44 -4.16
C PHE A 236 1.25 42.59 -5.18
N LEU A 237 2.42 42.96 -5.72
CA LEU A 237 2.54 44.01 -6.74
C LEU A 237 1.77 43.66 -8.02
N GLN A 238 1.77 42.39 -8.44
CA GLN A 238 0.97 41.95 -9.59
C GLN A 238 -0.54 42.09 -9.34
N GLN A 239 -1.02 41.81 -8.13
CA GLN A 239 -2.43 42.00 -7.78
C GLN A 239 -2.81 43.47 -7.78
N GLU A 240 -1.97 44.34 -7.23
CA GLU A 240 -2.18 45.79 -7.23
C GLU A 240 -2.20 46.37 -8.66
N LEU A 241 -1.28 45.93 -9.52
CA LEU A 241 -1.27 46.28 -10.95
C LEU A 241 -2.53 45.79 -11.67
N ARG A 242 -3.02 44.57 -11.40
CA ARG A 242 -4.28 44.09 -11.98
C ARG A 242 -5.47 44.91 -11.50
N ALA A 243 -5.52 45.28 -10.23
CA ALA A 243 -6.60 46.09 -9.66
C ALA A 243 -6.64 47.50 -10.29
N THR A 244 -5.48 48.16 -10.41
CA THR A 244 -5.37 49.47 -11.07
C THR A 244 -5.69 49.38 -12.57
N HIS A 245 -5.20 48.35 -13.28
CA HIS A 245 -5.53 48.14 -14.69
C HIS A 245 -7.02 47.85 -14.92
N ALA A 246 -7.68 47.11 -14.03
CA ALA A 246 -9.13 46.88 -14.07
C ALA A 246 -9.92 48.19 -13.84
N SER A 247 -9.46 49.05 -12.92
CA SER A 247 -10.03 50.37 -12.69
C SER A 247 -9.88 51.30 -13.92
N VAL A 248 -8.73 51.27 -14.58
CA VAL A 248 -8.47 52.05 -15.81
C VAL A 248 -9.30 51.54 -17.00
N ASN A 249 -9.44 50.23 -17.17
CA ASN A 249 -10.24 49.65 -18.27
C ASN A 249 -11.76 49.73 -18.04
N GLY A 250 -12.23 49.82 -16.79
CA GLY A 250 -13.64 50.07 -16.48
C GLY A 250 -14.14 51.47 -16.93
N ALA A 251 -13.23 52.40 -17.22
CA ALA A 251 -13.54 53.77 -17.61
C ALA A 251 -13.62 54.01 -19.13
N ARG A 252 -13.54 52.99 -19.99
CA ARG A 252 -13.51 53.18 -21.46
C ARG A 252 -14.29 52.10 -22.23
N ALA A 253 -15.48 52.45 -22.72
CA ALA A 253 -16.22 51.69 -23.74
C ALA A 253 -15.59 51.88 -25.15
N SER A 254 -15.67 50.82 -25.98
CA SER A 254 -14.97 50.46 -27.25
C SER A 254 -15.32 51.35 -28.49
N PRO A 255 -14.77 51.19 -29.76
CA PRO A 255 -14.20 50.01 -30.48
C PRO A 255 -13.04 50.33 -31.51
N PRO A 256 -12.81 49.60 -32.65
CA PRO A 256 -12.29 48.23 -32.82
C PRO A 256 -11.02 48.10 -33.71
N ALA A 257 -10.44 46.89 -33.69
CA ALA A 257 -9.56 46.18 -34.64
C ALA A 257 -8.71 46.96 -35.68
N ASP A 258 -7.38 46.71 -35.68
CA ASP A 258 -6.73 46.27 -36.92
C ASP A 258 -5.41 45.49 -36.73
N LYS A 259 -5.16 44.62 -37.70
CA LYS A 259 -4.11 43.59 -37.76
C LYS A 259 -2.72 44.19 -37.94
N ARG A 260 -1.69 43.60 -37.30
CA ARG A 260 -0.39 43.38 -37.96
C ARG A 260 0.42 42.24 -37.34
N THR A 261 0.69 41.29 -38.21
CA THR A 261 1.65 40.19 -38.17
C THR A 261 3.10 40.68 -38.06
N TYR A 262 3.91 40.09 -37.19
CA TYR A 262 5.30 39.75 -37.50
C TYR A 262 5.75 38.55 -36.67
N SER A 263 6.56 37.72 -37.32
CA SER A 263 6.89 36.33 -37.04
C SER A 263 8.22 36.18 -36.31
N GLY A 264 8.37 35.06 -35.63
CA GLY A 264 9.64 34.51 -35.15
C GLY A 264 9.43 33.79 -33.81
N SER A 265 9.82 32.55 -33.58
CA SER A 265 10.32 31.43 -34.39
C SER A 265 10.31 30.24 -33.42
N ASP A 266 10.10 29.04 -33.95
CA ASP A 266 9.89 27.78 -33.22
C ASP A 266 10.85 27.46 -32.08
N GLY A 267 10.30 26.84 -31.04
CA GLY A 267 11.01 26.22 -29.93
C GLY A 267 10.09 25.28 -29.14
N SER A 268 9.62 24.23 -29.82
CA SER A 268 9.01 22.97 -29.35
C SER A 268 8.61 22.81 -27.87
N ASP A 269 7.32 22.56 -27.69
CA ASP A 269 6.68 21.94 -26.53
C ASP A 269 6.99 20.43 -26.46
N THR A 270 7.49 19.93 -25.33
CA THR A 270 7.00 18.72 -24.65
C THR A 270 7.73 18.48 -23.32
N PRO A 271 7.01 18.16 -22.23
CA PRO A 271 7.60 17.91 -20.91
C PRO A 271 7.89 16.41 -20.70
N PRO A 272 9.06 16.00 -20.18
CA PRO A 272 9.20 14.70 -19.58
C PRO A 272 9.01 14.80 -18.06
N GLY A 273 8.15 13.92 -17.55
CA GLY A 273 7.73 13.90 -16.16
C GLY A 273 8.79 13.48 -15.14
N LYS A 274 8.38 13.63 -13.88
CA LYS A 274 8.72 12.83 -12.70
C LYS A 274 9.96 11.92 -12.82
N ARG A 275 10.99 12.23 -12.02
CA ARG A 275 11.60 11.29 -11.05
C ARG A 275 12.61 12.03 -10.18
N ARG A 276 12.39 12.00 -8.86
CA ARG A 276 13.43 12.17 -7.85
C ARG A 276 14.59 11.23 -8.21
N ARG A 277 15.80 11.74 -8.39
CA ARG A 277 17.01 10.95 -8.16
C ARG A 277 17.55 11.33 -6.80
N GLY A 278 17.58 10.37 -5.88
CA GLY A 278 18.51 10.44 -4.76
C GLY A 278 19.93 10.40 -5.33
N SER A 279 20.82 11.22 -4.78
CA SER A 279 22.25 11.08 -5.06
C SER A 279 22.77 9.86 -4.29
N GLU A 280 22.72 8.69 -4.93
CA GLU A 280 23.65 7.62 -4.57
C GLU A 280 25.02 8.02 -5.14
N ILE A 281 25.93 8.40 -4.26
CA ILE A 281 27.34 8.50 -4.63
C ILE A 281 27.86 7.06 -4.70
N SER A 282 28.06 6.59 -5.93
CA SER A 282 28.69 5.30 -6.21
C SER A 282 30.18 5.46 -5.95
N LEU A 283 30.68 4.81 -4.90
CA LEU A 283 32.11 4.54 -4.72
C LEU A 283 32.43 3.33 -5.58
N ASP A 284 32.93 3.57 -6.80
CA ASP A 284 33.61 2.53 -7.57
C ASP A 284 34.87 2.12 -6.82
N TYR A 285 34.78 0.98 -6.14
CA TYR A 285 35.96 0.23 -5.71
C TYR A 285 36.61 -0.35 -6.96
N ASN A 286 37.77 0.18 -7.34
CA ASN A 286 38.65 -0.45 -8.32
C ASN A 286 39.25 -1.72 -7.68
N GLU A 287 38.68 -2.89 -7.97
CA GLU A 287 39.19 -4.20 -7.52
C GLU A 287 40.27 -4.80 -8.44
N GLU A 288 40.91 -4.01 -9.31
CA GLU A 288 42.05 -4.47 -10.12
C GLU A 288 43.34 -3.74 -9.74
N GLU A 289 43.90 -4.07 -8.59
CA GLU A 289 45.36 -4.06 -8.43
C GLU A 289 45.80 -5.46 -7.99
N ASN A 290 46.22 -6.25 -8.98
CA ASN A 290 46.84 -7.56 -8.81
C ASN A 290 47.91 -7.49 -7.71
N PRO A 291 47.97 -8.45 -6.77
CA PRO A 291 49.15 -8.59 -5.94
C PRO A 291 50.34 -8.92 -6.83
N LEU A 292 51.33 -8.03 -6.86
CA LEU A 292 52.66 -8.29 -7.39
C LEU A 292 53.22 -9.56 -6.72
N THR A 293 53.11 -10.69 -7.42
CA THR A 293 53.92 -11.87 -7.17
C THR A 293 55.37 -11.50 -7.42
N ILE A 294 56.08 -11.15 -6.35
CA ILE A 294 57.55 -11.16 -6.36
C ILE A 294 57.96 -12.63 -6.46
N THR A 295 58.28 -13.04 -7.69
CA THR A 295 59.04 -14.25 -7.96
C THR A 295 60.47 -14.03 -7.48
N ASN A 296 60.81 -14.53 -6.28
CA ASN A 296 62.21 -14.82 -5.98
C ASN A 296 62.48 -16.23 -6.50
N GLY A 297 63.11 -16.30 -7.67
CA GLY A 297 63.74 -17.52 -8.18
C GLY A 297 65.21 -17.60 -7.77
N ALA A 298 65.67 -18.84 -7.59
CA ALA A 298 67.03 -19.35 -7.35
C ALA A 298 67.65 -18.97 -5.99
N ASP A 299 68.15 -19.90 -5.17
CA ASP A 299 68.74 -21.23 -5.42
C ASP A 299 68.02 -22.40 -4.72
#